data_AF-A0A0R3T9U6-F1
#
_entry.id   AF-A0A0R3T9U6-F1
#
_cell.length_a   1.000
_cell.length_b   1.000
_cell.length_c   1.000
_cell.angle_alpha   90.00
_cell.angle_beta   90.00
_cell.angle_gamma   90.00
#
_symmetry.space_group_name_H-M   'P 1'
#
loop_
_entity.id
_entity.type
_entity.pdbx_description
1 polymer ?
#
loop_
_entity_poly.entity_id
_entity_poly.type
_entity_poly.pdbx_seq_one_letter_code
_entity_poly.pdbx_strand_id
1 'polypeptide(L)'
;LPDMEAALNTIRAKARHLAKVAEECRVRPGPMATSVAGTLKGDGNIFAEGGRSAVEEYAEKFTGDFMEVVRNWADGVNFAQLLLMSKIFAGSVIRCLRRLDELLKQMHSAAKVAGNVDLEIKFTTANTLIKRDIVFAGSLYL
;
A
#
# COMPACT_ATOMS: atom_id res chain seq x y z
N LEU A 1 4.62 10.22 -14.45
CA LEU A 1 5.43 11.06 -13.53
C LEU A 1 6.63 10.25 -13.07
N PRO A 2 7.85 10.59 -13.52
CA PRO A 2 9.06 9.78 -13.33
C PRO A 2 9.40 9.52 -11.85
N ASP A 3 9.11 10.48 -10.97
CA ASP A 3 9.40 10.35 -9.53
C ASP A 3 8.59 9.24 -8.83
N MET A 4 7.31 9.06 -9.20
CA MET A 4 6.45 8.04 -8.60
C MET A 4 6.86 6.63 -9.04
N GLU A 5 7.30 6.49 -10.29
CA GLU A 5 7.80 5.22 -10.81
C GLU A 5 9.13 4.83 -10.16
N ALA A 6 10.04 5.80 -9.96
CA ALA A 6 11.29 5.59 -9.23
C ALA A 6 11.03 5.17 -7.77
N ALA A 7 10.07 5.80 -7.10
CA ALA A 7 9.67 5.44 -5.74
C ALA A 7 9.11 4.01 -5.67
N LEU A 8 8.24 3.62 -6.60
CA LEU A 8 7.68 2.28 -6.68
C LEU A 8 8.76 1.21 -6.91
N ASN A 9 9.70 1.49 -7.80
CA ASN A 9 10.83 0.60 -8.07
C ASN A 9 11.72 0.44 -6.83
N THR A 10 11.93 1.50 -6.06
CA THR A 10 12.67 1.45 -4.79
C THR A 10 11.94 0.59 -3.75
N ILE A 11 10.62 0.74 -3.64
CA ILE A 11 9.79 -0.09 -2.74
C ILE A 11 9.88 -1.56 -3.14
N ARG A 12 9.72 -1.87 -4.43
CA ARG A 12 9.84 -3.24 -4.95
C ARG A 12 11.22 -3.83 -4.70
N ALA A 13 12.30 -3.05 -4.90
CA ALA A 13 13.66 -3.50 -4.62
C ALA A 13 13.86 -3.85 -3.14
N LYS A 14 13.38 -3.00 -2.22
CA LYS A 14 13.43 -3.27 -0.78
C LYS A 14 12.55 -4.47 -0.39
N ALA A 15 11.37 -4.61 -0.99
CA ALA A 15 10.48 -5.74 -0.78
C ALA A 15 11.12 -7.07 -1.19
N ARG A 16 11.79 -7.11 -2.36
CA ARG A 16 12.57 -8.28 -2.80
C ARG A 16 13.66 -8.64 -1.82
N HIS A 17 14.41 -7.63 -1.34
CA HIS A 17 15.47 -7.85 -0.38
C HIS A 17 14.94 -8.48 0.92
N LEU A 18 13.86 -7.92 1.47
CA LEU A 18 13.21 -8.47 2.67
C LEU A 18 12.68 -9.88 2.45
N ALA A 19 12.06 -10.16 1.29
CA ALA A 19 11.54 -11.49 0.98
C ALA A 19 12.67 -12.52 0.82
N LYS A 20 13.79 -12.15 0.19
CA LYS A 20 14.97 -13.01 0.07
C LYS A 20 15.58 -13.33 1.43
N VAL A 21 15.74 -12.33 2.29
CA VAL A 21 16.24 -12.54 3.66
C VAL A 21 15.29 -13.44 4.46
N ALA A 22 13.97 -13.27 4.32
CA ALA A 22 12.99 -14.13 4.99
C ALA A 22 13.10 -15.61 4.54
N GLU A 23 13.28 -15.85 3.24
CA GLU A 23 13.49 -17.18 2.67
C GLU A 23 14.79 -17.83 3.19
N GLU A 24 15.89 -17.08 3.22
CA GLU A 24 17.20 -17.51 3.75
C GLU A 24 17.11 -17.86 5.24
N CYS A 25 16.37 -17.08 6.03
CA CYS A 25 16.13 -17.34 7.45
C CYS A 25 15.14 -18.49 7.71
N ARG A 26 14.61 -19.16 6.66
CA ARG A 26 13.52 -20.16 6.72
C ARG A 26 12.29 -19.66 7.50
N VAL A 27 12.15 -18.34 7.62
CA VAL A 27 10.93 -17.74 8.12
C VAL A 27 10.00 -17.82 6.93
N ARG A 28 9.12 -18.83 6.90
CA ARG A 28 8.02 -18.82 5.93
C ARG A 28 7.36 -17.45 6.07
N PRO A 29 7.28 -16.63 5.01
CA PRO A 29 6.49 -15.42 5.09
C PRO A 29 5.06 -15.89 5.38
N GLY A 30 4.64 -15.74 6.63
CA GLY A 30 3.34 -16.18 7.10
C GLY A 30 2.24 -15.49 6.30
N PRO A 31 1.04 -16.07 6.24
CA PRO A 31 -0.02 -15.54 5.41
C PRO A 31 -0.50 -14.21 6.00
N MET A 32 -0.08 -13.09 5.41
CA MET A 32 -0.98 -11.94 5.24
C MET A 32 -1.67 -12.06 3.88
N ALA A 33 -2.29 -13.22 3.68
CA ALA A 33 -3.27 -13.49 2.65
C ALA A 33 -4.45 -14.15 3.37
N THR A 34 -5.62 -13.57 3.24
CA THR A 34 -6.89 -14.24 3.46
C THR A 34 -6.88 -15.55 2.65
N SER A 35 -6.51 -16.68 3.27
CA SER A 35 -6.80 -17.98 2.69
C SER A 35 -8.16 -18.41 3.23
N VAL A 36 -9.18 -18.20 2.41
CA VAL A 36 -10.30 -19.14 2.40
C VAL A 36 -9.69 -20.51 2.13
N ALA A 37 -10.04 -21.47 2.97
CA ALA A 37 -9.52 -22.82 2.98
C ALA A 37 -9.47 -23.44 1.57
N GLY A 38 -8.32 -24.04 1.26
CA GLY A 38 -8.09 -24.82 0.05
C GLY A 38 -6.89 -25.73 0.25
N THR A 39 -7.14 -26.90 0.85
CA THR A 39 -6.26 -28.07 0.91
C THR A 39 -5.46 -28.26 -0.36
N LEU A 40 -4.14 -28.52 -0.28
CA LEU A 40 -3.51 -29.57 -1.09
C LEU A 40 -2.19 -30.08 -0.47
N LYS A 41 -1.99 -31.36 -0.75
CA LYS A 41 -1.07 -32.39 -0.25
C LYS A 41 0.10 -32.51 -1.24
N GLY A 42 1.28 -32.95 -0.79
CA GLY A 42 2.26 -33.56 -1.69
C GLY A 42 3.74 -33.27 -1.40
N ASP A 43 4.41 -34.27 -0.84
CA ASP A 43 5.87 -34.43 -0.86
C ASP A 43 6.40 -34.64 -2.30
N GLY A 44 7.66 -34.29 -2.54
CA GLY A 44 8.46 -34.85 -3.65
C GLY A 44 8.58 -33.99 -4.92
N ASN A 45 9.80 -33.57 -5.20
CA ASN A 45 10.26 -32.66 -6.25
C ASN A 45 10.34 -33.30 -7.66
N ILE A 46 9.60 -32.86 -8.70
CA ILE A 46 9.89 -33.15 -10.14
C ILE A 46 9.27 -32.07 -11.08
N PHE A 47 10.08 -31.09 -11.49
CA PHE A 47 10.09 -30.28 -12.73
C PHE A 47 8.80 -29.79 -13.44
N ALA A 48 8.77 -28.45 -13.57
CA ALA A 48 8.25 -27.61 -14.67
C ALA A 48 6.73 -27.43 -14.83
N GLU A 49 6.20 -26.31 -14.31
CA GLU A 49 5.53 -25.24 -15.08
C GLU A 49 5.45 -23.94 -14.24
N GLY A 50 6.15 -22.88 -14.66
CA GLY A 50 5.75 -21.48 -14.44
C GLY A 50 5.67 -20.88 -13.03
N GLY A 51 6.15 -21.53 -11.97
CA GLY A 51 6.11 -20.96 -10.61
C GLY A 51 6.99 -19.71 -10.48
N ARG A 52 6.38 -18.51 -10.43
CA ARG A 52 7.11 -17.28 -10.09
C ARG A 52 7.80 -17.47 -8.74
N SER A 53 9.04 -16.98 -8.62
CA SER A 53 9.73 -16.95 -7.33
C SER A 53 8.84 -16.23 -6.31
N ALA A 54 8.68 -16.79 -5.11
CA ALA A 54 7.89 -16.20 -4.02
C ALA A 54 8.34 -14.76 -3.70
N VAL A 55 9.63 -14.46 -3.95
CA VAL A 55 10.23 -13.12 -3.84
C VAL A 55 9.62 -12.15 -4.84
N GLU A 56 9.45 -12.56 -6.11
CA GLU A 56 8.82 -11.72 -7.14
C GLU A 56 7.32 -11.58 -6.89
N GLU A 57 6.64 -12.65 -6.45
CA GLU A 57 5.22 -12.57 -6.07
C GLU A 57 5.00 -11.55 -4.94
N TYR A 58 5.89 -11.51 -3.95
CA TYR A 58 5.82 -10.52 -2.88
C TYR A 58 6.04 -9.09 -3.39
N ALA A 59 7.00 -8.88 -4.28
CA ALA A 59 7.29 -7.56 -4.85
C ALA A 59 6.16 -7.06 -5.77
N GLU A 60 5.48 -7.95 -6.50
CA GLU A 60 4.36 -7.63 -7.40
C GLU A 60 3.12 -7.12 -6.66
N LYS A 61 2.96 -7.41 -5.36
CA LYS A 61 1.86 -6.88 -4.53
C LYS A 61 1.83 -5.35 -4.46
N PHE A 62 2.96 -4.70 -4.75
CA PHE A 62 3.06 -3.25 -4.82
C PHE A 62 2.82 -2.79 -6.26
N THR A 63 1.56 -2.54 -6.65
CA THR A 63 1.17 -2.21 -8.04
C THR A 63 1.25 -0.71 -8.37
N GLY A 64 0.96 0.16 -7.40
CA GLY A 64 1.01 1.63 -7.58
C GLY A 64 -0.27 2.25 -8.15
N ASP A 65 -1.34 1.49 -8.33
CA ASP A 65 -2.58 1.93 -9.03
C ASP A 65 -3.24 3.17 -8.42
N PHE A 66 -3.07 3.38 -7.11
CA PHE A 66 -3.65 4.50 -6.38
C PHE A 66 -2.72 5.72 -6.27
N MET A 67 -1.46 5.64 -6.72
CA MET A 67 -0.47 6.70 -6.47
C MET A 67 -0.90 8.04 -7.09
N GLU A 68 -1.36 8.01 -8.34
CA GLU A 68 -1.80 9.22 -9.05
C GLU A 68 -3.12 9.75 -8.47
N VAL A 69 -4.04 8.85 -8.10
CA VAL A 69 -5.32 9.22 -7.49
C VAL A 69 -5.12 9.94 -6.15
N VAL A 70 -4.26 9.39 -5.28
CA VAL A 70 -3.96 9.99 -3.98
C VAL A 70 -3.24 11.33 -4.14
N ARG A 71 -2.32 11.44 -5.11
CA ARG A 71 -1.62 12.70 -5.41
C ARG A 71 -2.60 13.79 -5.84
N ASN A 72 -3.44 13.51 -6.83
CA ASN A 72 -4.44 14.46 -7.31
C ASN A 72 -5.44 14.85 -6.20
N TRP A 73 -5.78 13.91 -5.31
CA TRP A 73 -6.59 14.22 -4.13
C TRP A 73 -5.88 15.18 -3.16
N ALA A 74 -4.60 14.94 -2.87
CA ALA A 74 -3.81 15.83 -2.03
C ALA A 74 -3.60 17.22 -2.66
N ASP A 75 -3.54 17.30 -4.00
CA ASP A 75 -3.45 18.55 -4.78
C ASP A 75 -4.77 19.33 -4.83
N GLY A 76 -5.85 18.83 -4.21
CA GLY A 76 -7.12 19.55 -4.09
C GLY A 76 -8.14 19.30 -5.20
N VAL A 77 -7.91 18.32 -6.09
CA VAL A 77 -8.86 17.99 -7.17
C VAL A 77 -10.21 17.54 -6.59
N ASN A 78 -11.31 18.03 -7.17
CA ASN A 78 -12.66 17.64 -6.74
C ASN A 78 -12.89 16.13 -6.91
N PHE A 79 -13.63 15.51 -5.98
CA PHE A 79 -13.88 14.06 -5.98
C PHE A 79 -14.55 13.57 -7.27
N ALA A 80 -15.51 14.33 -7.82
CA ALA A 80 -16.16 13.97 -9.08
C ALA A 80 -15.17 13.93 -10.25
N GLN A 81 -14.27 14.91 -10.33
CA GLN A 81 -13.23 14.96 -11.35
C GLN A 81 -12.20 13.83 -11.15
N LEU A 82 -11.84 13.53 -9.90
CA LEU A 82 -10.93 12.44 -9.56
C LEU A 82 -11.44 11.08 -10.05
N LEU A 83 -12.74 10.82 -9.93
CA LEU A 83 -13.38 9.59 -10.42
C LEU A 83 -13.51 9.54 -11.95
N LEU A 84 -13.56 10.69 -12.62
CA LEU A 84 -13.54 10.72 -14.09
C LEU A 84 -12.13 10.45 -14.65
N MET A 85 -11.10 10.91 -13.93
CA MET A 85 -9.70 10.71 -14.31
C MET A 85 -9.20 9.29 -14.03
N SER A 86 -9.82 8.58 -13.09
CA SER A 86 -9.41 7.23 -12.69
C SER A 86 -10.48 6.19 -13.00
N LYS A 87 -10.07 5.00 -13.44
CA LYS A 87 -11.00 3.87 -13.68
C LYS A 87 -11.34 3.10 -12.39
N ILE A 88 -11.15 3.71 -11.23
CA ILE A 88 -11.29 3.07 -9.92
C ILE A 88 -12.65 3.40 -9.33
N PHE A 89 -13.31 2.39 -8.75
CA PHE A 89 -14.60 2.59 -8.09
C PHE A 89 -14.51 3.55 -6.89
N ALA A 90 -15.49 4.43 -6.75
CA ALA A 90 -15.53 5.46 -5.71
C ALA A 90 -15.34 4.92 -4.29
N GLY A 91 -16.02 3.83 -3.96
CA GLY A 91 -15.89 3.18 -2.65
C GLY A 91 -14.49 2.59 -2.38
N SER A 92 -13.74 2.22 -3.43
CA SER A 92 -12.35 1.78 -3.28
C SER A 92 -11.42 2.95 -2.99
N VAL A 93 -11.64 4.10 -3.63
CA VAL A 93 -10.91 5.34 -3.35
C VAL A 93 -11.15 5.81 -1.91
N ILE A 94 -12.41 5.88 -1.47
CA ILE A 94 -12.76 6.30 -0.10
C ILE A 94 -12.13 5.37 0.94
N ARG A 95 -12.23 4.05 0.76
CA ARG A 95 -11.60 3.08 1.67
C ARG A 95 -10.07 3.22 1.67
N CYS A 96 -9.45 3.43 0.51
CA CYS A 96 -8.01 3.65 0.41
C CYS A 96 -7.57 4.89 1.19
N LEU A 97 -8.23 6.04 0.98
CA LEU A 97 -7.90 7.29 1.67
C LEU A 97 -8.12 7.22 3.18
N ARG A 98 -9.18 6.56 3.66
CA ARG A 98 -9.40 6.34 5.09
C ARG A 98 -8.35 5.42 5.72
N ARG A 99 -7.93 4.37 5.01
CA ARG A 99 -6.81 3.51 5.46
C ARG A 99 -5.49 4.27 5.46
N LEU A 100 -5.28 5.16 4.49
CA LEU A 100 -4.10 6.01 4.41
C LEU A 100 -4.04 7.03 5.55
N ASP A 101 -5.17 7.63 5.94
CA ASP A 101 -5.26 8.52 7.12
C ASP A 101 -4.71 7.83 8.38
N GLU A 102 -5.17 6.61 8.64
CA GLU A 102 -4.69 5.83 9.79
C GLU A 102 -3.20 5.48 9.66
N LEU A 103 -2.75 5.05 8.47
CA LEU A 103 -1.34 4.76 8.22
C LEU A 103 -0.44 5.98 8.48
N LEU A 104 -0.86 7.18 8.04
CA LEU A 104 -0.09 8.41 8.25
C LEU A 104 0.07 8.74 9.74
N LYS A 105 -0.96 8.51 10.57
CA LYS A 105 -0.87 8.71 12.03
C LYS A 105 0.09 7.73 12.69
N GLN A 106 0.08 6.47 12.24
CA GLN A 106 1.02 5.45 12.71
C GLN A 106 2.46 5.80 12.31
N MET A 107 2.65 6.27 11.08
CA MET A 107 3.96 6.71 10.58
C MET A 107 4.48 7.97 11.29
N HIS A 108 3.60 8.92 11.61
CA HIS A 108 3.93 10.08 12.45
C HIS A 108 4.46 9.61 13.82
N SER A 109 3.74 8.70 14.48
CA SER A 109 4.15 8.15 15.78
C SER A 109 5.49 7.41 15.70
N ALA A 110 5.71 6.63 14.64
CA ALA A 110 6.98 5.95 14.39
C ALA A 110 8.14 6.93 14.12
N ALA A 111 7.91 7.98 13.34
CA ALA A 111 8.90 9.02 13.06
C ALA A 111 9.31 9.78 14.33
N LYS A 112 8.34 10.06 15.20
CA LYS A 112 8.58 10.67 16.52
C LYS A 112 9.46 9.79 17.40
N VAL A 113 9.18 8.49 17.46
CA VAL A 113 10.02 7.53 18.22
C VAL A 113 11.43 7.42 17.62
N ALA A 114 11.55 7.49 16.29
CA ALA A 114 12.84 7.51 15.59
C ALA A 114 13.61 8.83 15.76
N GLY A 115 13.02 9.87 16.37
CA GLY A 115 13.63 11.19 16.56
C GLY A 115 13.75 12.02 15.28
N ASN A 116 12.98 11.69 14.23
CA ASN A 116 13.02 12.41 12.95
C ASN A 116 11.87 13.42 12.85
N VAL A 117 12.14 14.65 13.26
CA VAL A 117 11.15 15.74 13.30
C VAL A 117 10.68 16.14 11.89
N ASP A 118 11.55 16.10 10.89
CA ASP A 118 11.18 16.44 9.51
C ASP A 118 10.14 15.48 8.95
N LEU A 119 10.30 14.17 9.23
CA LEU A 119 9.31 13.16 8.85
C LEU A 119 8.01 13.30 9.65
N GLU A 120 8.11 13.63 10.94
CA GLU A 120 6.94 13.91 11.78
C GLU A 120 6.05 15.00 11.16
N ILE A 121 6.66 16.13 10.78
CA ILE A 121 5.97 17.26 10.15
C ILE A 121 5.41 16.87 8.78
N LYS A 122 6.17 16.11 7.97
CA LYS A 122 5.71 15.63 6.65
C LYS A 122 4.48 14.74 6.75
N PHE A 123 4.46 13.79 7.69
CA PHE A 123 3.30 12.91 7.88
C PHE A 123 2.08 13.67 8.40
N THR A 124 2.25 14.62 9.32
CA THR A 124 1.17 15.50 9.78
C THR A 124 0.61 16.34 8.63
N THR A 125 1.48 16.97 7.85
CA THR A 125 1.07 17.79 6.69
C THR A 125 0.31 16.94 5.68
N ALA A 126 0.83 15.77 5.31
CA ALA A 126 0.16 14.85 4.39
C ALA A 126 -1.23 14.43 4.90
N ASN A 127 -1.36 14.18 6.21
CA ASN A 127 -2.63 13.82 6.83
C ASN A 127 -3.69 14.94 6.67
N THR A 128 -3.28 16.19 6.87
CA THR A 128 -4.18 17.35 6.72
C THR A 128 -4.66 17.54 5.27
N LEU A 129 -3.79 17.32 4.29
CA LEU A 129 -4.12 17.49 2.86
C LEU A 129 -5.16 16.48 2.38
N ILE A 130 -5.11 15.24 2.88
CA ILE A 130 -6.05 14.21 2.44
C ILE A 130 -7.40 14.27 3.17
N LYS A 131 -7.46 14.88 4.35
CA LYS A 131 -8.63 14.85 5.24
C LYS A 131 -9.64 15.94 4.91
N ARG A 132 -10.38 15.77 3.81
CA ARG A 132 -11.39 16.73 3.33
C ARG A 132 -12.64 16.07 2.73
N ASP A 133 -13.70 16.87 2.62
CA ASP A 133 -14.93 16.61 1.87
C ASP A 133 -15.60 15.25 2.16
N ILE A 134 -16.25 14.69 1.13
CA ILE A 134 -17.08 13.49 1.17
C ILE A 134 -16.35 12.25 1.69
N VAL A 135 -15.01 12.19 1.56
CA VAL A 135 -14.21 11.04 2.01
C VAL A 135 -14.25 10.89 3.54
N PHE A 136 -14.39 12.02 4.25
CA PHE A 136 -14.40 12.09 5.71
C PHE A 136 -15.72 12.63 6.28
N ALA A 137 -16.80 12.64 5.48
CA ALA A 137 -18.13 12.97 5.96
C ALA A 137 -18.54 12.03 7.11
N GLY A 138 -19.21 12.59 8.11
CA GLY A 138 -19.71 11.85 9.27
C GLY A 138 -20.74 10.79 8.86
N SER A 139 -20.90 9.76 9.68
CA SER A 139 -21.98 8.79 9.50
C SER A 139 -23.34 9.49 9.67
N LEU A 140 -24.33 9.05 8.89
CA LEU A 140 -25.71 9.55 9.01
C LEU A 140 -26.46 9.05 10.26
N TYR A 141 -25.85 8.16 11.05
CA TYR A 141 -26.40 7.57 12.27
C TYR A 141 -26.02 8.34 13.55
N LEU A 142 -25.68 9.63 13.41
CA LEU A 142 -25.38 10.47 14.57
C LEU A 142 -26.64 10.75 15.40
#